data_AF-A0A9D8CZ46-F1
#
_entry.id   AF-A0A9D8CZ46-F1
#
_cell.length_a   1.000
_cell.length_b   1.000
_cell.length_c   1.000
_cell.angle_alpha   90.00
_cell.angle_beta   90.00
_cell.angle_gamma   90.00
#
_symmetry.space_group_name_H-M   'P 1'
#
loop_
_entity.id
_entity.type
_entity.pdbx_description
1 polymer ?
#
loop_
_entity_poly.entity_id
_entity_poly.type
_entity_poly.pdbx_seq_one_letter_code
_entity_poly.pdbx_strand_id
1 'polypeptide(L)'
;MRTTLTIDPDVAARLKRLRQRRDMRFKDAVNEALREGLRAMEEKPRTRPRSWTKPRRLGGSRIGSLDNIAEVLSIGEREAFK
;
A
#
# COMPACT_ATOMS: atom_id res chain seq x y z
N MET A 1 34.62 6.71 -9.10
CA MET A 1 34.84 7.86 -8.19
C MET A 1 34.88 7.36 -6.75
N ARG A 2 35.72 7.95 -5.88
CA ARG A 2 35.70 7.71 -4.43
C ARG A 2 34.99 8.87 -3.77
N THR A 3 33.95 8.56 -2.98
CA THR A 3 33.10 9.56 -2.33
C THR A 3 32.86 9.13 -0.90
N THR A 4 32.80 10.09 0.02
CA THR A 4 32.37 9.86 1.40
C THR A 4 30.92 10.32 1.52
N LEU A 5 30.04 9.46 2.02
CA LEU A 5 28.62 9.73 2.20
C LEU A 5 28.23 9.36 3.63
N THR A 6 27.52 10.25 4.31
CA THR A 6 26.86 9.96 5.58
C THR A 6 25.57 9.21 5.30
N ILE A 7 25.35 8.08 5.98
CA ILE A 7 24.17 7.22 5.79
C ILE A 7 23.46 7.09 7.14
N ASP A 8 22.15 7.32 7.16
CA ASP A 8 21.34 7.17 8.37
C ASP A 8 21.38 5.72 8.92
N PRO A 9 21.25 5.53 10.25
CA PRO A 9 21.39 4.22 10.87
C PRO A 9 20.44 3.15 10.31
N ASP A 10 19.21 3.52 9.96
CA ASP A 10 18.21 2.62 9.43
C ASP A 10 18.52 2.21 7.98
N VAL A 11 19.00 3.14 7.15
CA VAL A 11 19.45 2.86 5.77
C VAL A 11 20.67 1.95 5.80
N ALA A 12 21.64 2.20 6.69
CA ALA A 12 22.79 1.33 6.88
C ALA A 12 22.40 -0.10 7.29
N ALA A 13 21.41 -0.24 8.18
CA ALA A 13 20.86 -1.54 8.56
C ALA A 13 20.19 -2.28 7.38
N ARG A 14 19.43 -1.55 6.54
CA ARG A 14 18.81 -2.12 5.33
C ARG A 14 19.86 -2.59 4.32
N LEU A 15 20.90 -1.80 4.08
CA LEU A 15 22.01 -2.17 3.19
C LEU A 15 22.77 -3.40 3.67
N LYS A 16 23.03 -3.52 4.98
CA LYS A 16 23.64 -4.73 5.57
C LYS A 16 22.79 -5.97 5.34
N ARG A 17 21.46 -5.88 5.52
CA ARG A 17 20.54 -7.00 5.26
C ARG A 17 20.50 -7.36 3.77
N LEU A 18 20.44 -6.37 2.88
CA LEU A 18 20.47 -6.59 1.43
C LEU A 18 21.73 -7.34 1.02
N ARG A 19 22.89 -6.86 1.51
CA ARG A 19 24.19 -7.48 1.31
C ARG A 19 24.21 -8.95 1.73
N GLN A 20 23.70 -9.26 2.93
CA GLN A 20 23.65 -10.64 3.45
C GLN A 20 22.72 -11.54 2.63
N ARG A 21 21.54 -11.02 2.23
CA ARG A 21 20.55 -11.79 1.47
C ARG A 21 21.00 -12.14 0.06
N ARG A 22 21.82 -11.28 -0.56
CA ARG A 22 22.27 -11.43 -1.95
C ARG A 22 23.75 -11.80 -2.09
N ASP A 23 24.41 -12.15 -0.98
CA ASP A 23 25.83 -12.49 -0.88
C ASP A 23 26.76 -11.58 -1.72
N MET A 24 26.70 -10.27 -1.45
CA MET A 24 27.47 -9.27 -2.20
C MET A 24 28.37 -8.41 -1.30
N ARG A 25 29.19 -7.55 -1.90
CA ARG A 25 30.00 -6.59 -1.14
C ARG A 25 29.15 -5.38 -0.79
N PHE A 26 29.49 -4.71 0.31
CA PHE A 26 28.75 -3.51 0.76
C PHE A 26 28.73 -2.40 -0.31
N LYS A 27 29.86 -2.19 -1.00
CA LYS A 27 29.96 -1.25 -2.13
C LYS A 27 28.96 -1.56 -3.24
N ASP A 28 28.78 -2.84 -3.57
CA ASP A 28 27.91 -3.26 -4.68
C ASP A 28 26.46 -3.05 -4.27
N ALA A 29 26.09 -3.43 -3.04
CA ALA A 29 24.76 -3.16 -2.48
C ALA A 29 24.41 -1.66 -2.46
N VAL A 30 25.36 -0.80 -2.08
CA VAL A 30 25.17 0.67 -2.09
C VAL A 30 24.93 1.17 -3.51
N ASN A 31 25.79 0.80 -4.46
CA ASN A 31 25.69 1.29 -5.83
C ASN A 31 24.44 0.77 -6.55
N GLU A 32 24.05 -0.48 -6.31
CA GLU A 32 22.82 -1.04 -6.87
C GLU A 32 21.59 -0.32 -6.31
N ALA A 33 21.50 -0.15 -4.99
CA ALA A 33 20.41 0.59 -4.36
C ALA A 33 20.31 2.04 -4.85
N LEU A 34 21.45 2.73 -5.01
CA LEU A 34 21.46 4.10 -5.55
C LEU A 34 21.00 4.15 -7.01
N ARG A 35 21.42 3.21 -7.87
CA ARG A 35 20.96 3.15 -9.26
C ARG A 35 19.47 2.88 -9.37
N GLU A 36 18.95 1.92 -8.60
CA GLU A 36 17.52 1.62 -8.56
C GLU A 36 16.71 2.80 -8.00
N GLY A 37 17.22 3.45 -6.95
CA GLY A 37 16.61 4.63 -6.36
C GLY A 37 16.55 5.81 -7.33
N LEU A 38 17.66 6.13 -8.02
CA LEU A 38 17.69 7.18 -9.03
C LEU A 38 16.75 6.87 -10.19
N ARG A 39 16.73 5.63 -10.70
CA ARG A 39 15.77 5.23 -11.74
C ARG A 39 14.33 5.44 -11.28
N ALA A 40 13.99 5.07 -10.05
CA ALA A 40 12.65 5.26 -9.50
C ALA A 40 12.30 6.74 -9.26
N MET A 41 13.28 7.60 -9.00
CA MET A 41 13.10 9.04 -8.83
C MET A 41 12.96 9.77 -10.18
N GLU A 42 13.67 9.30 -11.20
CA GLU A 42 13.64 9.86 -12.56
C GLU A 42 12.42 9.38 -13.36
N GLU A 43 11.94 8.17 -13.11
CA GLU A 43 10.70 7.68 -13.67
C GLU A 43 9.54 8.57 -13.20
N LYS A 44 8.88 9.26 -14.16
CA LYS A 44 7.64 9.99 -13.88
C LYS A 44 6.69 9.05 -13.13
N PRO A 45 6.05 9.51 -12.03
CA PRO A 45 5.08 8.71 -11.30
C PRO A 45 4.11 8.11 -12.31
N ARG A 46 4.11 6.78 -12.44
CA ARG A 46 3.14 6.10 -13.28
C ARG A 46 1.78 6.54 -12.78
N THR A 47 1.04 7.28 -13.59
CA THR A 47 -0.36 7.61 -13.32
C THR A 47 -1.05 6.26 -13.20
N ARG A 48 -1.31 5.82 -11.97
CA ARG A 48 -2.12 4.64 -11.76
C ARG A 48 -3.47 5.00 -12.37
N PRO A 49 -3.96 4.28 -13.38
CA PRO A 49 -5.28 4.55 -13.91
C PRO A 49 -6.24 4.45 -12.72
N ARG A 50 -7.12 5.44 -12.58
CA ARG A 50 -8.09 5.46 -11.48
C ARG A 50 -8.95 4.20 -11.62
N SER A 51 -8.74 3.22 -10.73
CA SER A 51 -9.51 1.98 -10.75
C SER A 51 -10.78 2.20 -9.94
N TRP A 52 -11.92 1.92 -10.55
CA TRP A 52 -13.20 1.95 -9.88
C TRP A 52 -13.71 0.53 -9.64
N THR A 53 -14.37 0.31 -8.50
CA THR A 53 -15.14 -0.90 -8.28
C THR A 53 -16.31 -0.92 -9.27
N LYS A 54 -16.42 -1.99 -10.06
CA LYS A 54 -17.55 -2.14 -10.97
C LYS A 54 -18.84 -2.33 -10.15
N PRO A 55 -19.90 -1.54 -10.36
CA PRO A 55 -21.16 -1.76 -9.66
C PRO A 55 -21.67 -3.17 -9.94
N ARG A 56 -22.32 -3.75 -8.93
CA ARG A 56 -22.99 -5.05 -9.01
C ARG A 56 -24.45 -4.85 -8.63
N ARG A 57 -25.36 -5.44 -9.40
CA ARG A 57 -26.77 -5.51 -9.00
C ARG A 57 -26.88 -6.49 -7.84
N LEU A 58 -27.21 -5.98 -6.66
CA LEU A 58 -27.47 -6.77 -5.46
C LEU A 58 -28.97 -7.09 -5.28
N GLY A 59 -29.82 -6.68 -6.23
CA GLY A 59 -31.27 -6.77 -6.12
C GLY A 59 -31.86 -5.54 -5.44
N GLY A 60 -33.17 -5.61 -5.13
CA GLY A 60 -33.84 -4.60 -4.32
C GLY A 60 -33.40 -4.68 -2.86
N SER A 61 -33.59 -3.57 -2.12
CA SER A 61 -33.33 -3.57 -0.68
C SER A 61 -34.24 -4.59 0.00
N ARG A 62 -33.67 -5.42 0.88
CA ARG A 62 -34.42 -6.38 1.71
C ARG A 62 -34.98 -5.73 2.97
N ILE A 63 -34.53 -4.52 3.27
CA ILE A 63 -34.94 -3.68 4.39
C ILE A 63 -35.64 -2.49 3.74
N GLY A 64 -36.87 -2.17 4.12
CA GLY A 64 -37.75 -1.22 3.45
C GLY A 64 -37.13 0.17 3.22
N SER A 65 -37.52 1.17 4.00
CA SER A 65 -36.88 2.49 3.92
C SER A 65 -35.60 2.51 4.75
N LEU A 66 -34.49 2.96 4.17
CA LEU A 66 -33.25 3.19 4.92
C LEU A 66 -33.27 4.51 5.70
N ASP A 67 -34.28 5.36 5.48
CA ASP A 67 -34.45 6.62 6.21
C ASP A 67 -34.94 6.38 7.65
N ASN A 68 -35.58 5.22 7.91
CA ASN A 68 -35.96 4.81 9.26
C ASN A 68 -34.83 4.00 9.90
N ILE A 69 -33.83 4.70 10.43
CA ILE A 69 -32.64 4.07 11.04
C ILE A 69 -33.00 3.06 12.14
N ALA A 70 -34.01 3.36 12.96
CA ALA A 70 -34.44 2.47 14.05
C ALA A 70 -34.92 1.11 13.53
N GLU A 71 -35.73 1.11 12.47
CA GLU A 71 -36.21 -0.11 11.81
C GLU A 71 -35.04 -0.89 11.17
N VAL A 72 -34.13 -0.20 10.48
CA VAL A 72 -32.95 -0.84 9.86
C VAL A 72 -32.08 -1.55 10.91
N LEU A 73 -31.82 -0.89 12.04
CA LEU A 73 -31.03 -1.47 13.13
C LEU A 73 -31.72 -2.69 13.73
N SER A 74 -33.03 -2.60 14.00
CA SER A 74 -33.81 -3.73 14.55
C SER A 74 -33.73 -4.99 13.67
N ILE A 75 -33.79 -4.84 12.34
CA ILE A 75 -33.64 -5.96 11.41
C ILE A 75 -32.22 -6.52 11.41
N GLY A 76 -31.20 -5.66 11.50
CA GLY A 76 -29.80 -6.06 11.61
C GLY A 76 -29.49 -6.81 12.90
N GLU A 77 -30.09 -6.38 14.01
CA GLU A 77 -29.94 -6.94 15.35
C GLU A 77 -30.85 -8.16 15.59
N ARG A 78 -31.74 -8.47 14.64
CA ARG A 78 -32.77 -9.53 14.71
C ARG A 78 -33.79 -9.32 15.84
N GLU A 79 -33.95 -8.09 16.28
CA GLU A 79 -35.01 -7.70 17.19
C GLU A 79 -36.22 -7.31 16.34
N ALA A 80 -37.15 -8.23 16.15
CA ALA A 80 -38.31 -7.99 15.29
C ALA A 80 -39.19 -6.88 15.89
N PHE A 81 -39.27 -5.74 15.22
CA PHE A 81 -40.28 -4.72 15.49
C PHE A 81 -41.65 -5.27 15.09
N LYS A 82 -42.64 -5.15 15.98
CA LYS A 82 -44.03 -5.56 15.75
C LYS A 82 -44.81 -4.49 14.99
#